data_AF-A0A1I8ANJ4-F1
#
_entry.id   AF-A0A1I8ANJ4-F1
#
_cell.length_a   1.000
_cell.length_b   1.000
_cell.length_c   1.000
_cell.angle_alpha   90.00
_cell.angle_beta   90.00
_cell.angle_gamma   90.00
#
_symmetry.space_group_name_H-M   'P 1'
#
loop_
_entity.id
_entity.type
_entity.pdbx_description
1 polymer ?
#
loop_
_entity_poly.entity_id
_entity_poly.type
_entity_poly.pdbx_seq_one_letter_code
_entity_poly.pdbx_strand_id
1 'polypeptide(L)'
;MRSFALFLLLASGVLAQSFFDNSVIDDLQKVVDKPTKEQLKTLRNNRYISRAQKKEEFEKILHSQPQSVQDAFSQLQSKRQLREQKKEASLQQRMQWMPPSVAAAVKQAEEAKNDLSLSDMDYWNKRRQIWSQVNGRWY
;
A
#
# COMPACT_ATOMS: atom_id res chain seq x y z
N MET A 1 -47.81 23.16 -3.76
CA MET A 1 -47.32 21.93 -4.41
C MET A 1 -45.80 22.05 -4.48
N ARG A 2 -45.05 21.58 -3.48
CA ARG A 2 -44.47 20.23 -3.38
C ARG A 2 -43.89 19.77 -4.72
N SER A 3 -42.57 19.92 -4.86
CA SER A 3 -41.67 18.86 -5.32
C SER A 3 -40.22 19.25 -4.99
N PHE A 4 -39.77 18.71 -3.87
CA PHE A 4 -38.37 18.52 -3.51
C PHE A 4 -37.73 17.59 -4.54
N ALA A 5 -36.79 18.08 -5.33
CA ALA A 5 -35.87 17.20 -6.06
C ALA A 5 -34.63 16.99 -5.17
N LEU A 6 -34.69 15.92 -4.37
CA LEU A 6 -33.55 15.34 -3.68
C LEU A 6 -32.45 15.02 -4.72
N PHE A 7 -31.35 15.78 -4.68
CA PHE A 7 -30.11 15.34 -5.30
C PHE A 7 -29.52 14.25 -4.38
N LEU A 8 -29.69 13.01 -4.84
CA LEU A 8 -29.16 11.81 -4.21
C LEU A 8 -27.65 11.92 -4.07
N LEU A 9 -27.22 11.88 -2.80
CA LEU A 9 -25.88 11.58 -2.34
C LEU A 9 -25.33 10.34 -3.05
N LEU A 10 -24.53 10.55 -4.10
CA LEU A 10 -23.48 9.60 -4.45
C LEU A 10 -22.38 9.76 -3.40
N ALA A 11 -22.60 9.15 -2.25
CA ALA A 11 -21.52 8.72 -1.39
C ALA A 11 -20.75 7.64 -2.16
N SER A 12 -19.93 8.09 -3.10
CA SER A 12 -18.82 7.32 -3.63
C SER A 12 -17.93 7.05 -2.43
N GLY A 13 -18.23 5.94 -1.73
CA GLY A 13 -17.29 5.28 -0.87
C GLY A 13 -16.10 4.96 -1.75
N VAL A 14 -15.15 5.91 -1.82
CA VAL A 14 -13.76 5.60 -2.03
C VAL A 14 -13.44 4.69 -0.86
N LEU A 15 -13.70 3.39 -1.05
CA LEU A 15 -13.02 2.36 -0.29
C LEU A 15 -11.57 2.76 -0.45
N ALA A 16 -11.01 3.36 0.60
CA ALA A 16 -9.59 3.60 0.68
C ALA A 16 -8.98 2.24 0.40
N GLN A 17 -8.47 2.02 -0.82
CA GLN A 17 -7.79 0.79 -1.17
C GLN A 17 -6.69 0.67 -0.13
N SER A 18 -6.86 -0.24 0.83
CA SER A 18 -5.85 -0.40 1.86
C SER A 18 -4.62 -0.93 1.14
N PHE A 19 -3.60 -0.08 1.06
CA PHE A 19 -2.34 -0.41 0.44
C PHE A 19 -1.76 -1.62 1.17
N PHE A 20 -1.58 -2.72 0.45
CA PHE A 20 -0.92 -3.89 0.99
C PHE A 20 0.52 -3.94 0.51
N ASP A 21 1.46 -3.76 1.44
CA ASP A 21 2.88 -3.90 1.21
C ASP A 21 3.58 -4.59 2.40
N ASN A 22 4.88 -4.79 2.29
CA ASN A 22 5.68 -5.45 3.34
C ASN A 22 5.62 -4.72 4.69
N SER A 23 5.32 -3.42 4.70
CA SER A 23 5.22 -2.70 5.96
C SER A 23 3.93 -3.04 6.71
N VAL A 24 2.86 -3.48 6.04
CA VAL A 24 1.65 -4.03 6.71
C VAL A 24 2.00 -5.31 7.47
N ILE A 25 2.81 -6.17 6.85
CA ILE A 25 3.33 -7.39 7.48
C ILE A 25 4.18 -7.05 8.71
N ASP A 26 5.05 -6.03 8.61
CA ASP A 26 5.89 -5.57 9.73
C ASP A 26 5.07 -5.02 10.91
N ASP A 27 3.86 -4.52 10.68
CA ASP A 27 2.99 -4.07 11.78
C ASP A 27 2.41 -5.23 12.56
N LEU A 28 1.96 -6.29 11.89
CA LEU A 28 1.46 -7.49 12.59
C LEU A 28 2.57 -8.16 13.40
N GLN A 29 3.81 -8.18 12.89
CA GLN A 29 4.99 -8.69 13.61
C GLN A 29 5.27 -8.01 14.96
N LYS A 30 4.69 -6.82 15.24
CA LYS A 30 4.87 -6.09 16.51
C LYS A 30 3.95 -6.59 17.62
N VAL A 31 2.88 -7.30 17.27
CA VAL A 31 1.80 -7.66 18.20
C VAL A 31 1.55 -9.16 18.29
N VAL A 32 2.21 -9.97 17.45
CA VAL A 32 2.13 -11.44 17.49
C VAL A 32 3.29 -12.06 18.28
N ASP A 33 3.14 -13.34 18.58
CA ASP A 33 4.17 -14.18 19.19
C ASP A 33 5.33 -14.52 18.23
N LYS A 34 6.43 -15.04 18.78
CA LYS A 34 7.66 -15.31 18.04
C LYS A 34 7.47 -16.31 16.89
N PRO A 35 6.77 -17.46 17.04
CA PRO A 35 6.45 -18.36 15.94
C PRO A 35 5.76 -17.67 14.75
N THR A 36 4.66 -16.96 15.01
CA THR A 36 3.92 -16.22 13.97
C THR A 36 4.79 -15.15 13.32
N LYS A 37 5.64 -14.48 14.09
CA LYS A 37 6.60 -13.50 13.57
C LYS A 37 7.55 -14.09 12.53
N GLU A 38 8.06 -15.29 12.74
CA GLU A 38 8.95 -15.96 11.76
C GLU A 38 8.19 -16.38 10.49
N GLN A 39 6.91 -16.80 10.62
CA GLN A 39 6.04 -17.05 9.46
C GLN A 39 5.84 -15.77 8.64
N LEU A 40 5.50 -14.66 9.29
CA LEU A 40 5.34 -13.35 8.66
C LEU A 40 6.64 -12.85 8.02
N LYS A 41 7.80 -13.11 8.63
CA LYS A 41 9.11 -12.77 8.07
C LYS A 41 9.41 -13.57 6.81
N THR A 42 9.05 -14.85 6.79
CA THR A 42 9.18 -15.70 5.60
C THR A 42 8.30 -15.17 4.46
N LEU A 43 7.04 -14.87 4.77
CA LEU A 43 6.10 -14.29 3.79
C LEU A 43 6.60 -12.96 3.23
N ARG A 44 7.09 -12.06 4.09
CA ARG A 44 7.68 -10.78 3.70
C ARG A 44 8.87 -10.96 2.76
N ASN A 45 9.77 -11.89 3.09
CA ASN A 45 11.01 -12.11 2.36
C ASN A 45 10.81 -12.85 1.02
N ASN A 46 9.66 -13.46 0.78
CA ASN A 46 9.37 -14.09 -0.51
C ASN A 46 9.11 -13.01 -1.57
N ARG A 47 10.13 -12.63 -2.35
CA ARG A 47 10.03 -11.53 -3.33
C ARG A 47 9.42 -11.94 -4.67
N TYR A 48 9.11 -13.23 -4.86
CA TYR A 48 8.73 -13.81 -6.15
C TYR A 48 7.23 -14.07 -6.29
N ILE A 49 6.48 -14.09 -5.18
CA ILE A 49 5.02 -14.17 -5.21
C ILE A 49 4.41 -12.78 -5.37
N SER A 50 3.23 -12.72 -5.99
CA SER A 50 2.52 -11.46 -6.16
C SER A 50 2.08 -10.89 -4.81
N ARG A 51 1.89 -9.57 -4.74
CA ARG A 51 1.36 -8.93 -3.53
C ARG A 51 -0.06 -9.38 -3.21
N ALA A 52 -0.86 -9.71 -4.20
CA ALA A 52 -2.18 -10.31 -4.01
C ALA A 52 -2.07 -11.65 -3.27
N GLN A 53 -1.17 -12.54 -3.71
CA GLN A 53 -0.91 -13.81 -3.03
C GLN A 53 -0.37 -13.58 -1.61
N LYS A 54 0.57 -12.64 -1.43
CA LYS A 54 1.04 -12.28 -0.09
C LYS A 54 -0.08 -11.79 0.82
N LYS A 55 -0.99 -10.99 0.28
CA LYS A 55 -2.13 -10.45 1.01
C LYS A 55 -3.04 -11.58 1.49
N GLU A 56 -3.35 -12.53 0.62
CA GLU A 56 -4.18 -13.68 0.97
C GLU A 56 -3.54 -14.51 2.10
N GLU A 57 -2.25 -14.84 1.99
CA GLU A 57 -1.53 -15.57 3.04
C GLU A 57 -1.42 -14.77 4.34
N PHE A 58 -1.22 -13.46 4.24
CA PHE A 58 -1.24 -12.57 5.39
C PHE A 58 -2.59 -12.55 6.10
N GLU A 59 -3.69 -12.47 5.35
CA GLU A 59 -5.05 -12.47 5.89
C GLU A 59 -5.38 -13.80 6.59
N LYS A 60 -4.94 -14.93 6.03
CA LYS A 60 -5.03 -16.24 6.70
C LYS A 60 -4.31 -16.23 8.06
N ILE A 61 -3.08 -15.71 8.10
CA ILE A 61 -2.31 -15.60 9.35
C ILE A 61 -3.05 -14.69 10.33
N LEU A 62 -3.50 -13.50 9.91
CA LEU A 62 -4.20 -12.54 10.75
C LEU A 62 -5.49 -13.14 11.35
N HIS A 63 -6.31 -13.81 10.54
CA HIS A 63 -7.56 -14.42 11.01
C HIS A 63 -7.33 -15.60 11.97
N SER A 64 -6.17 -16.24 11.93
CA SER A 64 -5.80 -17.27 12.91
C SER A 64 -5.38 -16.69 14.27
N GLN A 65 -5.14 -15.38 14.37
CA GLN A 65 -4.69 -14.75 15.60
C GLN A 65 -5.85 -14.53 16.59
N PRO A 66 -5.57 -14.48 17.90
CA PRO A 66 -6.55 -14.08 18.91
C PRO A 66 -7.14 -12.69 18.63
N GLN A 67 -8.39 -12.46 19.04
CA GLN A 67 -9.08 -11.17 18.85
C GLN A 67 -8.27 -9.98 19.37
N SER A 68 -7.60 -10.13 20.53
CA SER A 68 -6.76 -9.08 21.12
C SER A 68 -5.61 -8.64 20.19
N VAL A 69 -5.03 -9.56 19.42
CA VAL A 69 -3.98 -9.27 18.44
C VAL A 69 -4.58 -8.57 17.21
N GLN A 70 -5.74 -9.02 16.75
CA GLN A 70 -6.45 -8.39 15.63
C GLN A 70 -6.84 -6.94 15.96
N ASP A 71 -7.33 -6.69 17.17
CA ASP A 71 -7.68 -5.36 17.67
C ASP A 71 -6.44 -4.45 17.76
N ALA A 72 -5.35 -4.96 18.33
CA ALA A 72 -4.08 -4.23 18.42
C ALA A 72 -3.52 -3.89 17.03
N PHE A 73 -3.62 -4.83 16.08
CA PHE A 73 -3.22 -4.60 14.69
C PHE A 73 -4.10 -3.55 14.01
N SER A 74 -5.42 -3.58 14.21
CA SER A 74 -6.35 -2.56 13.69
C SER A 74 -5.97 -1.15 14.15
N GLN A 75 -5.61 -0.98 15.43
CA GLN A 75 -5.14 0.31 15.95
C GLN A 75 -3.83 0.79 15.27
N LEU A 76 -2.92 -0.13 14.93
CA LEU A 76 -1.72 0.21 14.15
C LEU A 76 -2.08 0.66 12.73
N GLN A 77 -3.05 -0.03 12.09
CA GLN A 77 -3.53 0.33 10.75
C GLN A 77 -4.17 1.71 10.71
N SER A 78 -4.99 2.10 11.70
CA SER A 78 -5.57 3.45 11.75
C SER A 78 -4.49 4.54 11.81
N LYS A 79 -3.46 4.36 12.65
CA LYS A 79 -2.33 5.30 12.76
C LYS A 79 -1.49 5.35 11.49
N ARG A 80 -1.38 4.24 10.78
CA ARG A 80 -0.68 4.15 9.49
C ARG A 80 -1.47 4.87 8.40
N GLN A 81 -2.78 4.64 8.30
CA GLN A 81 -3.64 5.27 7.30
C GLN A 81 -3.54 6.80 7.38
N LEU A 82 -3.57 7.37 8.59
CA LEU A 82 -3.37 8.81 8.78
C LEU A 82 -1.99 9.30 8.33
N ARG A 83 -0.94 8.49 8.55
CA ARG A 83 0.43 8.82 8.10
C ARG A 83 0.57 8.75 6.58
N GLU A 84 -0.02 7.75 5.95
CA GLU A 84 0.01 7.62 4.49
C GLU A 84 -0.79 8.74 3.82
N GLN A 85 -1.97 9.10 4.34
CA GLN A 85 -2.72 10.27 3.85
C GLN A 85 -1.89 11.57 3.89
N LYS A 86 -1.17 11.80 4.99
CA LYS A 86 -0.27 12.98 5.11
C LYS A 86 0.89 12.91 4.11
N LYS A 87 1.47 11.74 3.89
CA LYS A 87 2.56 11.55 2.91
C LYS A 87 2.07 11.79 1.50
N GLU A 88 0.90 11.27 1.15
CA GLU A 88 0.29 11.43 -0.18
C GLU A 88 -0.03 12.90 -0.46
N ALA A 89 -0.65 13.60 0.48
CA ALA A 89 -0.90 15.04 0.36
C ALA A 89 0.41 15.85 0.18
N SER A 90 1.44 15.52 0.97
CA SER A 90 2.76 16.15 0.84
C SER A 90 3.42 15.85 -0.51
N LEU A 91 3.29 14.62 -1.01
CA LEU A 91 3.84 14.25 -2.31
C LEU A 91 3.13 15.00 -3.44
N GLN A 92 1.80 15.06 -3.43
CA GLN A 92 1.01 15.81 -4.41
C GLN A 92 1.42 17.28 -4.45
N GLN A 93 1.62 17.91 -3.29
CA GLN A 93 2.12 19.28 -3.21
C GLN A 93 3.52 19.42 -3.81
N ARG A 94 4.43 18.47 -3.53
CA ARG A 94 5.80 18.49 -4.08
C ARG A 94 5.82 18.31 -5.59
N MET A 95 4.93 17.49 -6.15
CA MET A 95 4.86 17.23 -7.60
C MET A 95 4.59 18.50 -8.42
N GLN A 96 3.95 19.52 -7.84
CA GLN A 96 3.71 20.81 -8.50
C GLN A 96 5.01 21.57 -8.83
N TRP A 97 6.08 21.29 -8.08
CA TRP A 97 7.38 21.93 -8.23
C TRP A 97 8.41 21.03 -8.92
N MET A 98 8.01 19.83 -9.33
CA MET A 98 8.89 18.90 -10.03
C MET A 98 8.88 19.17 -11.54
N PRO A 99 9.98 18.87 -12.26
CA PRO A 99 9.95 18.79 -13.71
C PRO A 99 8.85 17.82 -14.18
N PRO A 100 8.13 18.08 -15.28
CA PRO A 100 7.02 17.24 -15.73
C PRO A 100 7.38 15.76 -15.92
N SER A 101 8.59 15.47 -16.42
CA SER A 101 9.10 14.10 -16.58
C SER A 101 9.30 13.37 -15.24
N VAL A 102 9.79 14.09 -14.23
CA VAL A 102 9.98 13.56 -12.87
C VAL A 102 8.64 13.32 -12.21
N ALA A 103 7.70 14.27 -12.31
CA ALA A 103 6.35 14.13 -11.77
C ALA A 103 5.62 12.92 -12.40
N ALA A 104 5.75 12.74 -13.73
CA ALA A 104 5.17 11.59 -14.43
C ALA A 104 5.77 10.27 -13.94
N ALA A 105 7.10 10.19 -13.76
CA ALA A 105 7.75 8.99 -13.24
C ALA A 105 7.39 8.68 -11.79
N VAL A 106 7.22 9.71 -10.94
CA VAL A 106 6.70 9.53 -9.57
C VAL A 106 5.31 8.86 -9.63
N LYS A 107 4.39 9.41 -10.43
CA LYS A 107 3.05 8.87 -10.57
C LYS A 107 3.04 7.41 -11.04
N GLN A 108 3.83 7.09 -12.07
CA GLN A 108 3.97 5.72 -12.57
C GLN A 108 4.56 4.77 -11.52
N ALA A 109 5.51 5.25 -10.71
CA ALA A 109 6.10 4.44 -9.64
C ALA A 109 5.09 4.19 -8.51
N GLU A 110 4.21 5.15 -8.21
CA GLU A 110 3.11 4.97 -7.25
C GLU A 110 2.07 3.98 -7.76
N GLU A 111 1.66 4.10 -9.03
CA GLU A 111 0.76 3.12 -9.66
C GLU A 111 1.35 1.70 -9.59
N ALA A 112 2.63 1.54 -9.92
CA ALA A 112 3.33 0.27 -9.81
C ALA A 112 3.47 -0.24 -8.36
N LYS A 113 3.59 0.66 -7.37
CA LYS A 113 3.64 0.29 -5.95
C LYS A 113 2.29 -0.29 -5.50
N ASN A 114 1.19 0.26 -6.02
CA ASN A 114 -0.18 -0.09 -5.65
C ASN A 114 -0.74 -1.27 -6.45
N ASP A 115 -0.03 -1.70 -7.49
CA ASP A 115 -0.36 -2.86 -8.29
C ASP A 115 -0.10 -4.16 -7.50
N LEU A 116 -1.20 -4.80 -7.07
CA LEU A 116 -1.15 -6.06 -6.31
C LEU A 116 -0.78 -7.27 -7.19
N SER A 117 -0.88 -7.15 -8.52
CA SER A 117 -0.51 -8.24 -9.42
C SER A 117 1.00 -8.44 -9.48
N LEU A 118 1.78 -7.40 -9.18
CA LEU A 118 3.24 -7.46 -9.18
C LEU A 118 3.77 -8.18 -7.96
N SER A 119 4.82 -8.99 -8.17
CA SER A 119 5.71 -9.38 -7.10
C SER A 119 6.58 -8.19 -6.66
N ASP A 120 7.27 -8.33 -5.52
CA ASP A 120 8.24 -7.30 -5.13
C ASP A 120 9.36 -7.18 -6.14
N MET A 121 9.84 -8.30 -6.68
CA MET A 121 10.87 -8.31 -7.71
C MET A 121 10.41 -7.55 -8.97
N ASP A 122 9.20 -7.82 -9.45
CA ASP A 122 8.65 -7.17 -10.66
C ASP A 122 8.45 -5.67 -10.45
N TYR A 123 7.93 -5.28 -9.28
CA TYR A 123 7.84 -3.87 -8.91
C TYR A 123 9.20 -3.18 -8.93
N TRP A 124 10.24 -3.81 -8.37
CA TRP A 124 11.59 -3.22 -8.37
C TRP A 124 12.14 -3.06 -9.79
N ASN A 125 11.91 -4.04 -10.65
CA ASN A 125 12.29 -3.97 -12.07
C ASN A 125 11.53 -2.85 -12.80
N LYS A 126 10.20 -2.81 -12.65
CA LYS A 126 9.33 -1.78 -13.24
C LYS A 126 9.71 -0.39 -12.75
N ARG A 127 9.93 -0.23 -11.44
CA ARG A 127 10.40 1.02 -10.84
C ARG A 127 11.74 1.45 -11.44
N ARG A 128 12.71 0.53 -11.60
CA ARG A 128 14.00 0.85 -12.23
C ARG A 128 13.81 1.34 -13.67
N GLN A 129 12.95 0.69 -14.45
CA GLN A 129 12.63 1.09 -15.83
C GLN A 129 12.00 2.49 -15.90
N ILE A 130 11.07 2.79 -14.99
CA ILE A 130 10.45 4.13 -14.90
C ILE A 130 11.54 5.19 -14.64
N TRP A 131 12.43 4.95 -13.69
CA TRP A 131 13.47 5.94 -13.35
C TRP A 131 14.58 6.05 -14.40
N SER A 132 14.86 5.00 -15.18
CA SER A 132 15.86 5.08 -16.26
C SER A 132 15.40 6.00 -17.40
N GLN A 133 14.09 6.19 -17.58
CA GLN A 133 13.53 7.10 -18.60
C GLN A 133 13.71 8.57 -18.23
N VAL A 134 13.88 8.87 -16.94
CA VAL A 134 14.09 10.25 -16.43
C VAL A 134 15.57 10.58 -16.31
N ASN A 135 16.40 9.60 -15.91
CA ASN A 135 17.81 9.78 -15.59
C ASN A 135 18.74 9.07 -16.58
N GLY A 136 18.57 9.27 -17.89
CA GLY A 136 19.40 8.65 -18.95
C GLY A 136 20.90 8.97 -18.94
N ARG A 137 21.49 9.34 -17.79
CA ARG A 137 22.89 9.80 -17.63
C ARG A 137 23.69 9.13 -16.50
N TRP A 138 23.16 8.15 -15.79
CA TRP A 138 23.93 7.41 -14.77
C TRP A 138 23.68 5.90 -14.86
N TYR A 139 24.24 5.31 -15.92
CA TYR A 139 24.82 3.97 -15.92
C TYR A 139 26.20 4.07 -16.55
#